data_AF-A0A7W4ZSQ9-F1
#
_entry.id   AF-A0A7W4ZSQ9-F1
#
_cell.length_a   1.000
_cell.length_b   1.000
_cell.length_c   1.000
_cell.angle_alpha   90.00
_cell.angle_beta   90.00
_cell.angle_gamma   90.00
#
_symmetry.space_group_name_H-M   'P 1'
#
loop_
_entity.id
_entity.type
_entity.pdbx_description
1 polymer ?
#
loop_
_entity_poly.entity_id
_entity_poly.type
_entity_poly.pdbx_seq_one_letter_code
_entity_poly.pdbx_strand_id
1 'polypeptide(L)'
;MTKHGLAAALHSDDAGFDALHAYFIDRLVPVCSELLAAAADAGEIDSGIEAYELMRGVGNLCIGADSDPRYDARRLVGLLVTGLRRPR
;
A
#
# COMPACT_ATOMS: atom_id res chain seq x y z
N MET A 1 -38.11 -8.88 16.47
CA MET A 1 -37.00 -8.19 15.79
C MET A 1 -35.69 -8.78 16.29
N THR A 2 -34.97 -9.59 15.50
CA THR A 2 -33.57 -10.05 15.79
C THR A 2 -33.05 -10.99 14.68
N LYS A 3 -33.11 -10.55 13.42
CA LYS A 3 -32.40 -11.23 12.31
C LYS A 3 -32.00 -10.29 11.18
N HIS A 4 -32.74 -9.21 10.98
CA HIS A 4 -32.34 -8.14 10.04
C HIS A 4 -31.17 -7.27 10.54
N GLY A 5 -30.85 -7.29 11.84
CA GLY A 5 -29.72 -6.52 12.40
C GLY A 5 -28.34 -7.09 12.08
N LEU A 6 -28.23 -8.41 11.88
CA LEU A 6 -26.95 -9.07 11.57
C LEU A 6 -26.55 -8.89 10.09
N ALA A 7 -27.53 -8.85 9.19
CA ALA A 7 -27.29 -8.53 7.78
C ALA A 7 -26.88 -7.06 7.58
N ALA A 8 -27.41 -6.13 8.40
CA ALA A 8 -26.97 -4.73 8.39
C ALA A 8 -25.55 -4.55 8.94
N ALA A 9 -25.13 -5.36 9.92
CA ALA A 9 -23.77 -5.36 10.44
C ALA A 9 -22.73 -5.86 9.41
N LEU A 10 -23.10 -6.77 8.51
CA LEU A 10 -22.23 -7.22 7.41
C LEU A 10 -22.09 -6.18 6.28
N HIS A 11 -23.02 -5.24 6.13
CA HIS A 11 -22.85 -4.05 5.28
C HIS A 11 -21.99 -2.95 5.93
N SER A 12 -21.59 -3.14 7.19
CA SER A 12 -20.72 -2.23 7.94
C SER A 12 -19.23 -2.54 7.74
N ASP A 13 -18.90 -3.65 7.06
CA ASP A 13 -17.52 -4.00 6.73
C ASP A 13 -16.95 -3.07 5.66
N ASP A 14 -17.66 -2.81 4.57
CA ASP A 14 -17.13 -1.98 3.47
C ASP A 14 -16.91 -0.51 3.90
N ALA A 15 -17.88 0.12 4.56
CA ALA A 15 -17.73 1.51 5.02
C ALA A 15 -16.70 1.67 6.16
N GLY A 16 -16.54 0.65 7.01
CA GLY A 16 -15.54 0.63 8.07
C GLY A 16 -14.13 0.37 7.53
N PHE A 17 -14.00 -0.54 6.55
CA PHE A 17 -12.77 -0.75 5.79
C PHE A 17 -12.38 0.49 5.01
N ASP A 18 -13.33 1.16 4.35
CA ASP A 18 -13.07 2.39 3.59
C ASP A 18 -12.59 3.53 4.50
N ALA A 19 -13.18 3.70 5.68
CA ALA A 19 -12.76 4.71 6.65
C ALA A 19 -11.38 4.39 7.27
N LEU A 20 -11.11 3.12 7.57
CA LEU A 20 -9.80 2.69 8.09
C LEU A 20 -8.73 2.78 7.01
N HIS A 21 -9.07 2.39 5.77
CA HIS A 21 -8.22 2.52 4.61
C HIS A 21 -7.87 3.99 4.37
N ALA A 22 -8.87 4.89 4.35
CA ALA A 22 -8.66 6.32 4.24
C ALA A 22 -7.77 6.87 5.36
N TYR A 23 -8.03 6.49 6.62
CA TYR A 23 -7.21 6.92 7.76
C TYR A 23 -5.75 6.44 7.66
N PHE A 24 -5.52 5.20 7.21
CA PHE A 24 -4.18 4.69 6.98
C PHE A 24 -3.49 5.43 5.84
N ILE A 25 -4.20 5.70 4.74
CA ILE A 25 -3.66 6.46 3.61
C ILE A 25 -3.31 7.89 4.05
N ASP A 26 -4.21 8.58 4.76
CA ASP A 26 -4.01 9.95 5.24
C ASP A 26 -2.81 10.10 6.18
N ARG A 27 -2.43 9.03 6.89
CA ARG A 27 -1.26 9.05 7.81
C ARG A 27 0.01 8.47 7.20
N LEU A 28 -0.09 7.41 6.41
CA LEU A 28 1.08 6.72 5.88
C LEU A 28 1.59 7.36 4.59
N VAL A 29 0.72 7.94 3.76
CA VAL A 29 1.15 8.61 2.53
C VAL A 29 2.07 9.78 2.83
N PRO A 30 1.77 10.71 3.76
CA PRO A 30 2.68 11.81 4.07
C PRO A 30 4.06 11.34 4.53
N VAL A 31 4.12 10.29 5.37
CA VAL A 31 5.37 9.70 5.84
C VAL A 31 6.15 9.08 4.68
N CYS A 32 5.47 8.36 3.79
CA CYS A 32 6.10 7.79 2.61
C CYS A 32 6.62 8.87 1.66
N SER A 33 5.89 9.99 1.51
CA SER A 33 6.36 11.16 0.74
C SER A 33 7.63 11.76 1.34
N GLU A 34 7.70 11.93 2.66
CA GLU A 34 8.90 12.44 3.34
C GLU A 34 10.11 11.52 3.14
N LEU A 35 9.91 10.21 3.23
CA LEU A 35 10.97 9.22 3.00
C LEU A 35 11.48 9.24 1.55
N LEU A 36 10.57 9.33 0.58
CA LEU A 36 10.94 9.41 -0.84
C LEU A 36 11.66 10.72 -1.16
N ALA A 37 11.20 11.84 -0.60
CA ALA A 37 11.86 13.14 -0.75
C ALA A 37 13.29 13.09 -0.18
N ALA A 38 13.46 12.57 1.03
CA ALA A 38 14.79 12.43 1.65
C ALA A 38 15.73 11.52 0.83
N ALA A 39 15.22 10.41 0.28
CA ALA A 39 16.00 9.52 -0.57
C ALA A 39 16.38 10.17 -1.91
N ALA A 40 15.50 10.98 -2.49
CA ALA A 40 15.78 11.73 -3.71
C ALA A 40 16.82 12.85 -3.45
N ASP A 41 16.71 13.57 -2.33
CA ASP A 41 17.66 14.60 -1.89
C ASP A 41 19.04 14.00 -1.62
N ALA A 42 19.09 12.79 -1.07
CA ALA A 42 20.33 12.01 -0.90
C ALA A 42 20.89 11.45 -2.22
N GLY A 43 20.15 11.57 -3.32
CA GLY A 43 20.52 11.05 -4.64
C GLY A 43 20.48 9.53 -4.76
N GLU A 44 19.79 8.84 -3.84
CA GLU A 44 19.70 7.37 -3.82
C GLU A 44 18.68 6.83 -4.83
N ILE A 45 17.61 7.61 -5.08
CA ILE A 45 16.54 7.29 -6.03
C ILE A 45 16.36 8.43 -7.03
N ASP A 46 15.67 8.15 -8.14
CA ASP A 46 15.21 9.22 -9.02
C ASP A 46 13.97 9.93 -8.46
N SER A 47 13.83 11.22 -8.74
CA SER A 47 12.66 11.99 -8.35
C SER A 47 11.50 11.74 -9.31
N GLY A 48 10.26 11.91 -8.84
CA GLY A 48 9.07 11.84 -9.69
C GLY A 48 8.16 10.63 -9.49
N ILE A 49 8.44 9.76 -8.51
CA ILE A 49 7.44 8.80 -8.03
C ILE A 49 6.66 9.40 -6.86
N GLU A 50 5.34 9.37 -6.99
CA GLU A 50 4.43 9.79 -5.93
C GLU A 50 4.27 8.68 -4.89
N ALA A 51 4.28 9.05 -3.61
CA ALA A 51 4.16 8.10 -2.51
C ALA A 51 2.87 7.26 -2.60
N TYR A 52 1.76 7.89 -2.99
CA TYR A 52 0.49 7.18 -3.16
C TYR A 52 0.57 6.10 -4.24
N GLU A 53 1.22 6.38 -5.37
CA GLU A 53 1.37 5.42 -6.47
C GLU A 53 2.23 4.23 -6.05
N LEU A 54 3.34 4.50 -5.36
CA LEU A 54 4.21 3.46 -4.82
C LEU A 54 3.47 2.56 -3.82
N MET A 55 2.78 3.17 -2.86
CA MET A 55 2.03 2.45 -1.84
C MET A 55 0.90 1.62 -2.44
N ARG A 56 0.16 2.17 -3.41
CA ARG A 56 -0.89 1.46 -4.12
C ARG A 56 -0.33 0.30 -4.94
N GLY A 57 0.82 0.49 -5.60
CA GLY A 57 1.54 -0.56 -6.32
C GLY A 57 1.94 -1.71 -5.40
N VAL A 58 2.56 -1.40 -4.26
CA VAL A 58 2.93 -2.41 -3.24
C VAL A 58 1.70 -3.13 -2.70
N GLY A 59 0.63 -2.40 -2.37
CA GLY A 59 -0.63 -3.00 -1.91
C GLY A 59 -1.21 -4.00 -2.92
N ASN A 60 -1.24 -3.63 -4.20
CA ASN A 60 -1.70 -4.52 -5.26
C ASN A 60 -0.82 -5.77 -5.43
N LEU A 61 0.50 -5.63 -5.27
CA LEU A 61 1.42 -6.77 -5.28
C LEU A 61 1.20 -7.71 -4.09
N CYS A 62 0.71 -7.24 -2.95
CA CYS A 62 0.47 -8.11 -1.80
C CYS A 62 -0.83 -8.93 -1.91
N ILE A 63 -1.72 -8.63 -2.87
CA ILE A 63 -2.98 -9.35 -3.02
C ILE A 63 -2.72 -10.81 -3.42
N GLY A 64 -3.32 -11.75 -2.68
CA GLY A 64 -3.23 -13.18 -2.97
C GLY A 64 -1.92 -13.86 -2.55
N ALA A 65 -1.01 -13.15 -1.88
CA ALA A 65 0.24 -13.71 -1.36
C ALA A 65 0.03 -14.90 -0.41
N ASP A 66 -1.05 -14.87 0.39
CA ASP A 66 -1.38 -15.94 1.33
C ASP A 66 -2.10 -17.13 0.69
N SER A 67 -2.55 -17.01 -0.58
CA SER A 67 -3.38 -18.03 -1.24
C SER A 67 -2.73 -18.75 -2.41
N ASP A 68 -1.63 -18.23 -2.98
CA ASP A 68 -0.83 -18.94 -4.00
C ASP A 68 0.61 -19.20 -3.50
N PRO A 69 1.00 -20.45 -3.18
CA PRO A 69 2.34 -20.76 -2.69
C PRO A 69 3.45 -20.54 -3.74
N ARG A 70 3.10 -20.31 -5.00
CA ARG A 70 4.06 -19.96 -6.07
C ARG A 70 4.27 -18.45 -6.19
N TYR A 71 3.48 -17.66 -5.47
CA TYR A 71 3.52 -16.21 -5.54
C TYR A 71 4.25 -15.60 -4.33
N ASP A 72 5.45 -15.08 -4.57
CA ASP A 72 6.21 -14.36 -3.55
C ASP A 72 6.10 -12.85 -3.77
N ALA A 73 5.10 -12.24 -3.11
CA ALA A 73 4.87 -10.80 -3.13
C ALA A 73 6.08 -10.02 -2.56
N ARG A 74 6.74 -10.56 -1.54
CA ARG A 74 7.90 -9.90 -0.91
C ARG A 74 9.06 -9.79 -1.89
N ARG A 75 9.30 -10.82 -2.69
CA ARG A 75 10.28 -10.79 -3.77
C ARG A 75 9.94 -9.73 -4.83
N LEU A 76 8.68 -9.62 -5.25
CA LEU A 76 8.29 -8.62 -6.26
C LEU A 76 8.37 -7.19 -5.73
N VAL A 77 7.95 -6.94 -4.49
CA VAL A 77 8.14 -5.64 -3.82
C VAL A 77 9.62 -5.30 -3.72
N GLY A 78 10.48 -6.28 -3.42
CA GLY A 78 11.93 -6.10 -3.42
C GLY A 78 12.49 -5.65 -4.78
N LEU A 79 11.98 -6.23 -5.88
CA LEU A 79 12.35 -5.80 -7.23
C LEU A 79 11.86 -4.39 -7.55
N LEU A 80 10.63 -4.05 -7.17
CA LEU A 80 10.07 -2.70 -7.32
C LEU A 80 10.94 -1.67 -6.60
N VAL A 81 11.23 -1.89 -5.31
CA VAL A 81 12.06 -0.97 -4.50
C VAL A 81 13.48 -0.88 -5.04
N THR A 82 14.05 -1.99 -5.52
CA THR A 82 15.38 -1.97 -6.15
C THR A 82 15.38 -1.17 -7.44
N GLY A 83 14.29 -1.22 -8.23
CA GLY A 83 14.13 -0.45 -9.46
C GLY A 83 14.04 1.06 -9.27
N LEU A 84 13.72 1.53 -8.06
CA LEU A 84 13.74 2.97 -7.73
C LEU A 84 15.15 3.54 -7.61
N ARG A 85 16.14 2.69 -7.35
CA ARG A 85 17.52 3.13 -7.11
C ARG A 85 18.13 3.65 -8.40
N ARG A 86 18.87 4.76 -8.31
CA ARG A 86 19.64 5.24 -9.46
C ARG A 86 20.67 4.20 -9.90
N PRO A 87 20.84 3.95 -11.22
CA PRO A 87 21.96 3.19 -11.72
C PRO A 87 23.26 3.87 -11.26
N ARG A 88 24.20 3.08 -10.73
CA ARG A 88 25.56 3.56 -10.44
C ARG A 88 26.33 3.83 -11.72
#